data_AF-A0A388P2R6-F1
#
_entry.id   AF-A0A388P2R6-F1
#
_cell.length_a   1.000
_cell.length_b   1.000
_cell.length_c   1.000
_cell.angle_alpha   90.00
_cell.angle_beta   90.00
_cell.angle_gamma   90.00
#
_symmetry.space_group_name_H-M   'P 1'
#
loop_
_entity.id
_entity.type
_entity.pdbx_description
1 polymer ?
#
loop_
_entity_poly.entity_id
_entity_poly.type
_entity_poly.pdbx_seq_one_letter_code
_entity_poly.pdbx_strand_id
1 'polypeptide(L)'
;MNKDELIEKLDLQPLEGEGGLYSTIYRDELSNAIYFMVVSPDFSAWHRLPQAELWLHLSGDPLLLHSIENGQLVCHRLEQEGSILPTKCQLIPGWQQSL
;
A
#
# COMPACT_ATOMS: atom_id res chain seq x y z
N MET A 1 -12.76 12.25 9.84
CA MET A 1 -12.64 11.16 10.82
C MET A 1 -11.21 11.18 11.34
N ASN A 2 -11.03 10.98 12.63
CA ASN A 2 -9.68 10.83 13.20
C ASN A 2 -9.19 9.37 12.98
N LYS A 3 -7.91 9.13 13.30
CA LYS A 3 -7.27 7.81 13.14
C LYS A 3 -8.02 6.70 13.90
N ASP A 4 -8.36 6.92 15.17
CA ASP A 4 -8.92 5.87 16.02
C ASP A 4 -10.33 5.47 15.57
N GLU A 5 -11.14 6.45 15.10
CA GLU A 5 -12.43 6.20 14.47
C GLU A 5 -12.31 5.34 13.20
N LEU A 6 -11.25 5.54 12.41
CA LEU A 6 -10.99 4.72 11.21
C LEU A 6 -10.59 3.29 11.57
N ILE A 7 -9.75 3.13 12.60
CA ILE A 7 -9.33 1.80 13.08
C ILE A 7 -10.54 0.99 13.51
N GLU A 8 -11.41 1.57 14.32
CA GLU A 8 -12.61 0.89 14.82
C GLU A 8 -13.61 0.58 13.70
N LYS A 9 -13.90 1.57 12.82
CA LYS A 9 -14.90 1.40 11.76
C LYS A 9 -14.48 0.41 10.67
N LEU A 10 -13.19 0.34 10.37
CA LEU A 10 -12.65 -0.50 9.30
C LEU A 10 -12.04 -1.80 9.83
N ASP A 11 -12.15 -2.06 11.14
CA ASP A 11 -11.56 -3.22 11.83
C ASP A 11 -10.07 -3.42 11.50
N LEU A 12 -9.30 -2.33 11.56
CA LEU A 12 -7.89 -2.35 11.22
C LEU A 12 -7.06 -2.99 12.32
N GLN A 13 -6.17 -3.89 11.93
CA GLN A 13 -5.24 -4.59 12.81
C GLN A 13 -3.80 -4.33 12.36
N PRO A 14 -2.79 -4.39 13.25
CA PRO A 14 -1.38 -4.27 12.87
C PRO A 14 -0.97 -5.29 11.81
N LEU A 15 -0.23 -4.85 10.79
CA LEU A 15 0.38 -5.73 9.79
C LEU A 15 1.78 -6.16 10.28
N GLU A 16 1.86 -7.36 10.86
CA GLU A 16 3.12 -7.87 11.41
C GLU A 16 4.18 -8.04 10.31
N GLY A 17 5.40 -7.57 10.59
CA GLY A 17 6.57 -7.71 9.72
C GLY A 17 6.73 -6.59 8.69
N GLU A 18 5.65 -5.99 8.21
CA GLU A 18 5.68 -4.93 7.20
C GLU A 18 5.40 -3.54 7.79
N GLY A 19 4.64 -3.42 8.88
CA GLY A 19 4.26 -2.13 9.46
C GLY A 19 2.96 -1.58 8.86
N GLY A 20 2.38 -0.59 9.53
CA GLY A 20 1.04 -0.10 9.24
C GLY A 20 -0.08 -0.99 9.78
N LEU A 21 -1.31 -0.62 9.40
CA LEU A 21 -2.56 -1.23 9.83
C LEU A 21 -3.34 -1.70 8.60
N TYR A 22 -3.99 -2.85 8.68
CA TYR A 22 -4.74 -3.41 7.57
C TYR A 22 -6.03 -4.12 8.00
N SER A 23 -6.95 -4.29 7.05
CA SER A 23 -8.05 -5.24 7.18
C SER A 23 -8.46 -5.77 5.81
N THR A 24 -8.92 -7.02 5.72
CA THR A 24 -9.31 -7.62 4.44
C THR A 24 -10.74 -7.23 4.08
N ILE A 25 -10.95 -6.71 2.88
CA ILE A 25 -12.28 -6.33 2.37
C ILE A 25 -12.81 -7.33 1.33
N TYR A 26 -11.91 -8.04 0.65
CA TYR A 26 -12.27 -9.02 -0.37
C TYR A 26 -11.18 -10.08 -0.49
N ARG A 27 -11.58 -11.34 -0.71
CA ARG A 27 -10.66 -12.43 -1.01
C ARG A 27 -11.35 -13.54 -1.78
N ASP A 28 -10.75 -13.93 -2.90
CA ASP A 28 -11.09 -15.14 -3.64
C ASP A 28 -9.81 -15.87 -4.12
N GLU A 29 -9.96 -16.82 -5.04
CA GLU A 29 -8.83 -17.59 -5.57
C GLU A 29 -7.92 -16.78 -6.51
N LEU A 30 -8.43 -15.67 -7.07
CA LEU A 30 -7.75 -14.91 -8.13
C LEU A 30 -7.22 -13.57 -7.65
N SER A 31 -7.80 -13.01 -6.59
CA SER A 31 -7.56 -11.65 -6.13
C SER A 31 -7.92 -11.45 -4.67
N ASN A 32 -7.38 -10.38 -4.10
CA ASN A 32 -7.76 -9.92 -2.78
C ASN A 32 -7.67 -8.40 -2.74
N ALA A 33 -8.33 -7.80 -1.75
CA ALA A 33 -8.22 -6.38 -1.48
C ALA A 33 -8.25 -6.16 0.03
N ILE A 34 -7.50 -5.16 0.47
CA ILE A 34 -7.39 -4.75 1.87
C ILE A 34 -7.62 -3.25 1.99
N TYR A 35 -8.07 -2.79 3.15
CA TYR A 35 -7.73 -1.46 3.61
C TYR A 35 -6.32 -1.48 4.17
N PHE A 36 -5.55 -0.42 3.91
CA PHE A 36 -4.24 -0.21 4.49
C PHE A 36 -4.10 1.24 4.95
N MET A 37 -3.57 1.45 6.15
CA MET A 37 -3.34 2.77 6.73
C MET A 37 -1.98 2.80 7.42
N VAL A 38 -1.21 3.84 7.16
CA VAL A 38 0.05 4.13 7.84
C VAL A 38 -0.06 5.45 8.59
N VAL A 39 0.58 5.53 9.76
CA VAL A 39 0.53 6.71 10.63
C VAL A 39 1.92 7.02 11.12
N SER A 40 2.39 8.25 10.89
CA SER A 40 3.71 8.69 11.33
C SER A 40 3.93 8.44 12.83
N PRO A 41 5.09 7.91 13.25
CA PRO A 41 6.32 7.73 12.46
C PRO A 41 6.45 6.35 11.77
N ASP A 42 5.38 5.56 11.69
CA ASP A 42 5.42 4.22 11.10
C ASP A 42 5.58 4.25 9.57
N PHE A 43 5.99 3.14 8.98
CA PHE A 43 6.20 2.97 7.54
C PHE A 43 5.90 1.53 7.09
N SER A 44 5.75 1.34 5.78
CA SER A 44 5.68 0.00 5.17
C SER A 44 7.07 -0.44 4.74
N ALA A 45 7.58 -1.51 5.33
CA ALA A 45 8.91 -2.07 5.10
C ALA A 45 9.01 -2.80 3.75
N TRP A 46 10.26 -2.97 3.27
CA TRP A 46 10.58 -3.71 2.04
C TRP A 46 10.06 -5.14 2.03
N HIS A 47 9.17 -5.41 1.07
CA HIS A 47 8.58 -6.73 0.84
C HIS A 47 8.29 -6.93 -0.65
N ARG A 48 8.12 -8.20 -1.05
CA ARG A 48 7.85 -8.56 -2.45
C ARG A 48 6.72 -9.56 -2.52
N LEU A 49 5.71 -9.23 -3.31
CA LEU A 49 4.65 -10.15 -3.67
C LEU A 49 4.92 -10.75 -5.07
N PRO A 50 4.60 -12.05 -5.28
CA PRO A 50 4.66 -12.66 -6.60
C PRO A 50 3.47 -12.25 -7.49
N GLN A 51 2.44 -11.62 -6.93
CA GLN A 51 1.28 -11.09 -7.64
C GLN A 51 1.41 -9.58 -7.89
N ALA A 52 0.67 -9.08 -8.88
CA ALA A 52 0.53 -7.65 -9.08
C ALA A 52 -0.30 -7.04 -7.94
N GLU A 53 0.05 -5.81 -7.55
CA GLU A 53 -0.62 -5.05 -6.51
C GLU A 53 -1.07 -3.70 -7.07
N LEU A 54 -2.27 -3.25 -6.66
CA LEU A 54 -2.84 -1.96 -7.04
C LEU A 54 -3.10 -1.14 -5.78
N TRP A 55 -2.62 0.10 -5.78
CA TRP A 55 -2.81 1.04 -4.69
C TRP A 55 -3.85 2.10 -5.05
N LEU A 56 -4.80 2.35 -4.15
CA LEU A 56 -5.84 3.38 -4.31
C LEU A 56 -5.78 4.33 -3.10
N HIS A 57 -5.58 5.63 -3.34
CA HIS A 57 -5.66 6.64 -2.28
C HIS A 57 -7.12 6.87 -1.89
N LEU A 58 -7.48 6.52 -0.66
CA LEU A 58 -8.85 6.72 -0.16
C LEU A 58 -9.00 8.05 0.57
N SER A 59 -8.05 8.41 1.43
CA SER A 59 -8.08 9.63 2.22
C SER A 59 -6.75 9.85 2.95
N GLY A 60 -6.60 11.02 3.57
CA GLY A 60 -5.44 11.35 4.39
C GLY A 60 -4.35 12.05 3.61
N ASP A 61 -3.18 12.13 4.21
CA ASP A 61 -2.03 12.77 3.58
C ASP A 61 -1.53 11.94 2.36
N PRO A 62 -0.87 12.60 1.41
CA PRO A 62 -0.22 11.96 0.29
C PRO A 62 0.82 10.92 0.73
N LEU A 63 0.82 9.77 0.08
CA LEU A 63 1.78 8.69 0.32
C LEU A 63 2.85 8.69 -0.76
N LEU A 64 4.11 8.47 -0.42
CA LEU A 64 5.15 8.17 -1.39
C LEU A 64 5.34 6.64 -1.46
N LEU A 65 5.14 6.07 -2.63
CA LEU A 65 5.42 4.67 -2.90
C LEU A 65 6.75 4.60 -3.63
N HIS A 66 7.78 4.03 -3.02
CA HIS A 66 8.97 3.70 -3.79
C HIS A 66 8.88 2.28 -4.34
N SER A 67 9.43 2.08 -5.53
CA SER A 67 9.60 0.79 -6.17
C SER A 67 11.04 0.70 -6.69
N ILE A 68 11.52 -0.52 -6.91
CA ILE A 68 12.75 -0.71 -7.69
C ILE A 68 12.32 -1.24 -9.06
N GLU A 69 12.60 -0.47 -10.09
CA GLU A 69 12.28 -0.77 -11.47
C GLU A 69 13.55 -0.79 -12.31
N ASN A 70 13.85 -1.95 -12.91
CA ASN A 70 15.06 -2.18 -13.70
C ASN A 70 16.35 -1.80 -12.94
N GLY A 71 16.37 -2.07 -11.62
CA GLY A 71 17.50 -1.74 -10.73
C GLY A 71 17.59 -0.28 -10.31
N GLN A 72 16.60 0.55 -10.64
CA GLN A 72 16.54 1.96 -10.25
C GLN A 72 15.41 2.20 -9.23
N LEU A 73 15.67 3.07 -8.25
CA LEU A 73 14.64 3.55 -7.34
C LEU A 73 13.70 4.50 -8.08
N VAL A 74 12.42 4.16 -8.11
CA VAL A 74 11.34 5.00 -8.64
C VAL A 74 10.45 5.41 -7.47
N CYS A 75 9.96 6.65 -7.48
CA CYS A 75 9.07 7.18 -6.45
C CYS A 75 7.76 7.66 -7.10
N HIS A 76 6.64 7.14 -6.62
CA HIS A 76 5.31 7.54 -7.02
C HIS A 76 4.63 8.25 -5.86
N ARG A 77 4.03 9.41 -6.14
CA ARG A 77 3.18 10.10 -5.17
C ARG A 77 1.74 9.67 -5.37
N LEU A 78 1.13 9.15 -4.31
CA LEU A 78 -0.24 8.67 -4.28
C LEU A 78 -1.08 9.62 -3.43
N GLU A 79 -1.97 10.37 -4.09
CA GLU A 79 -2.89 11.33 -3.47
C GLU A 79 -4.19 11.46 -4.29
N GLN A 80 -5.24 12.01 -3.70
CA GLN A 80 -6.48 12.29 -4.42
C GLN A 80 -6.35 13.52 -5.34
N GLU A 81 -5.95 13.32 -6.60
CA GLU A 81 -6.25 14.28 -7.67
C GLU A 81 -6.30 13.61 -9.05
N GLY A 82 -7.51 13.26 -9.53
CA GLY A 82 -7.78 12.91 -10.94
C GLY A 82 -7.00 11.74 -11.57
N SER A 83 -6.13 11.05 -10.83
CA SER A 83 -5.21 10.06 -11.37
C SER A 83 -5.52 8.67 -10.82
N ILE A 84 -6.29 7.90 -11.59
CA ILE A 84 -6.18 6.44 -11.54
C ILE A 84 -4.87 6.12 -12.24
N LEU A 85 -3.76 6.05 -11.49
CA LEU A 85 -2.55 5.42 -12.02
C LEU A 85 -2.70 3.92 -11.76
N PRO A 86 -2.93 3.08 -12.77
CA PRO A 86 -2.61 1.68 -12.62
C PRO A 86 -1.10 1.63 -12.44
N THR A 87 -0.62 1.50 -11.20
CA THR A 87 0.75 1.06 -10.96
C THR A 87 0.80 -0.37 -11.47
N LYS A 88 1.10 -0.53 -12.76
CA LYS A 88 1.38 -1.83 -13.34
C LYS A 88 2.75 -2.23 -12.79
N CYS A 89 2.77 -2.89 -11.64
CA CYS A 89 3.96 -3.58 -11.17
C CYS A 89 4.31 -4.62 -12.23
N GLN A 90 5.23 -4.27 -13.13
CA GLN A 90 5.84 -5.26 -14.02
C GLN A 90 6.65 -6.21 -13.15
N LEU A 91 6.50 -7.51 -13.41
CA LEU A 91 7.32 -8.54 -12.81
C LEU A 91 8.80 -8.27 -13.15
N ILE A 92 9.55 -7.69 -12.23
CA ILE A 92 11.00 -7.55 -12.32
C ILE A 92 11.62 -8.48 -11.28
N PRO A 93 12.43 -9.47 -11.69
CA PRO A 93 13.14 -10.33 -10.76
C PRO A 93 14.12 -9.51 -9.92
N GLY A 94 13.76 -9.23 -8.67
CA GLY A 94 14.65 -8.63 -7.69
C GLY A 94 14.14 -7.31 -7.14
N TRP A 95 13.56 -7.41 -5.93
CA TRP A 95 13.31 -6.35 -4.93
C TRP A 95 12.25 -5.28 -5.29
N GLN A 96 11.28 -5.06 -4.39
CA GLN A 96 10.38 -3.90 -4.41
C GLN A 96 10.03 -3.41 -2.97
N GLN A 97 9.68 -2.12 -2.92
CA GLN A 97 8.98 -1.25 -1.93
C GLN A 97 9.47 -0.83 -0.52
N SER A 98 9.87 0.42 -0.29
CA SER A 98 9.55 1.20 0.93
C SER A 98 9.58 2.69 0.66
N LEU A 99 8.77 3.46 1.40
CA LEU A 99 9.01 4.88 1.69
C LEU A 99 10.49 5.21 1.98
#